data_AF-A0A354AZF1-F1
#
_entry.id   AF-A0A354AZF1-F1
#
_cell.length_a   1.000
_cell.length_b   1.000
_cell.length_c   1.000
_cell.angle_alpha   90.00
_cell.angle_beta   90.00
_cell.angle_gamma   90.00
#
_symmetry.space_group_name_H-M   'P 1'
#
loop_
_entity.id
_entity.type
_entity.pdbx_description
1 polymer ?
#
loop_
_entity_poly.entity_id
_entity_poly.type
_entity_poly.pdbx_seq_one_letter_code
_entity_poly.pdbx_strand_id
1 'polypeptide(L)' 'VLLDSAASGWNTVEREGVSVRHPARFVLIGSGNPEEGELRPQLLDRFGMSVEVRTVRDPELRVQVVDQ' A
#
# COMPACT_ATOMS: atom_id res chain seq x y z
N VAL A 1 -5.73 -11.70 1.65
CA VAL A 1 -4.44 -12.35 1.95
C VAL A 1 -3.40 -11.36 2.45
N LEU A 2 -2.81 -10.48 1.63
CA LEU A 2 -1.74 -9.57 2.09
C LEU A 2 -2.14 -8.66 3.27
N LEU A 3 -3.29 -7.99 3.16
CA LEU A 3 -3.82 -7.14 4.24
C LEU A 3 -4.15 -7.95 5.49
N ASP A 4 -4.69 -9.16 5.34
CA ASP A 4 -4.97 -10.06 6.47
C ASP A 4 -3.70 -10.53 7.14
N SER A 5 -2.64 -10.82 6.38
CA SER A 5 -1.34 -11.22 6.91
C SER A 5 -0.62 -10.08 7.61
N ALA A 6 -0.69 -8.87 7.06
CA ALA A 6 -0.16 -7.67 7.69
C ALA A 6 -0.89 -7.38 9.02
N ALA A 7 -2.22 -7.51 9.05
CA ALA A 7 -3.02 -7.24 10.24
C ALA A 7 -2.90 -8.35 11.32
N SER A 8 -2.89 -9.62 10.92
CA SER A 8 -2.86 -10.75 11.86
C SER A 8 -1.45 -11.12 12.34
N GLY A 9 -0.42 -10.70 11.61
CA GLY A 9 0.97 -11.09 11.88
C GLY A 9 1.31 -12.51 11.42
N TRP A 10 0.44 -13.18 10.66
CA TRP A 10 0.62 -14.54 10.18
C TRP A 10 0.22 -14.67 8.72
N ASN A 11 0.99 -15.44 7.94
CA ASN A 11 0.61 -15.86 6.60
C ASN A 11 0.27 -17.35 6.61
N THR A 12 -0.89 -17.69 6.07
CA THR A 12 -1.35 -19.06 5.90
C THR A 12 -1.43 -19.37 4.41
N VAL A 13 -0.74 -20.42 3.98
CA VAL A 13 -0.70 -20.87 2.60
C VAL A 13 -1.38 -22.23 2.52
N GLU A 14 -2.46 -22.31 1.76
CA GLU A 14 -3.20 -23.54 1.50
C GLU A 14 -3.25 -23.80 0.00
N ARG A 15 -2.59 -24.88 -0.45
CA ARG A 15 -2.55 -25.23 -1.87
C ARG A 15 -2.23 -26.71 -2.06
N GLU A 16 -3.00 -27.39 -2.91
CA GLU A 16 -2.70 -28.77 -3.37
C GLU A 16 -2.43 -29.75 -2.20
N GLY A 17 -3.18 -29.64 -1.10
CA GLY A 17 -3.01 -30.49 0.08
C GLY A 17 -1.90 -30.06 1.04
N VAL A 18 -1.17 -28.99 0.73
CA VAL A 18 -0.20 -28.36 1.63
C VAL A 18 -0.90 -27.25 2.43
N SER A 19 -0.77 -27.30 3.76
CA SER A 19 -1.19 -26.24 4.67
C SER A 19 -0.01 -25.83 5.56
N VAL A 20 0.46 -24.60 5.38
CA VAL A 20 1.61 -24.05 6.10
C VAL A 20 1.24 -22.69 6.68
N ARG A 21 1.68 -22.43 7.91
CA ARG A 21 1.54 -21.15 8.58
C ARG A 21 2.90 -20.65 9.06
N HIS A 22 3.22 -19.39 8.77
CA HIS A 22 4.48 -18.77 9.21
C HIS A 22 4.26 -17.33 9.69
N PRO A 23 5.12 -16.81 10.59
CA PRO A 23 5.04 -15.41 11.01
C PRO A 23 5.16 -14.46 9.81
N ALA A 24 4.41 -13.36 9.85
CA ALA A 24 4.43 -12.30 8.85
C ALA A 24 4.57 -10.95 9.55
N ARG A 25 5.70 -10.28 9.38
CA ARG A 25 5.98 -8.98 10.01
C ARG A 25 6.45 -8.00 8.94
N PHE A 26 5.50 -7.24 8.40
CA PHE A 26 5.78 -6.26 7.37
C PHE A 26 4.76 -5.12 7.41
N VAL A 27 5.12 -3.99 6.81
CA VAL A 27 4.21 -2.87 6.54
C VAL A 27 3.91 -2.87 5.06
N LEU A 28 2.62 -2.76 4.71
CA LEU A 28 2.21 -2.63 3.32
C LEU A 28 2.21 -1.16 2.92
N ILE A 29 2.97 -0.82 1.88
CA ILE A 29 2.98 0.49 1.24
C ILE A 29 2.56 0.28 -0.22
N GLY A 30 1.66 1.11 -0.71
CA GLY A 30 1.22 1.09 -2.10
C GLY A 30 1.10 2.49 -2.66
N SER A 31 1.38 2.64 -3.94
CA SER A 31 1.03 3.80 -4.74
C SER A 31 -0.02 3.38 -5.77
N GLY A 32 -1.02 4.22 -5.98
CA GLY A 32 -2.03 4.01 -7.02
C GLY A 32 -2.12 5.22 -7.93
N ASN A 33 -2.47 4.99 -9.20
CA ASN A 33 -2.87 6.06 -10.12
C ASN A 33 -4.37 6.36 -9.89
N PRO A 34 -4.76 7.58 -9.49
CA PRO A 34 -6.16 7.94 -9.30
C PRO A 34 -7.02 7.74 -10.56
N GLU A 35 -6.42 7.80 -11.75
CA GLU A 35 -7.12 7.61 -13.04
C GLU A 35 -7.60 6.17 -13.25
N GLU A 36 -7.03 5.19 -12.53
CA GLU A 36 -7.47 3.79 -12.58
C GLU A 36 -8.71 3.52 -11.72
N GLY A 37 -9.23 4.56 -11.06
CA GLY A 37 -10.39 4.50 -10.18
C GLY A 37 -10.01 4.42 -8.71
N GLU A 38 -11.01 4.58 -7.86
CA GLU A 38 -10.81 4.56 -6.41
C GLU A 38 -10.63 3.14 -5.88
N LEU A 39 -9.86 3.02 -4.79
CA LEU A 39 -9.77 1.78 -4.03
C LEU A 39 -11.15 1.39 -3.50
N ARG A 40 -11.44 0.08 -3.53
CA ARG A 40 -12.66 -0.44 -2.93
C ARG A 40 -12.74 -0.03 -1.44
N PRO A 41 -13.90 0.40 -0.92
CA PRO A 41 -14.03 0.88 0.47
C PRO A 41 -13.48 -0.09 1.52
N GLN A 42 -13.64 -1.40 1.29
CA GLN A 42 -13.16 -2.44 2.22
C GLN A 42 -11.63 -2.48 2.36
N LEU A 43 -10.90 -1.96 1.38
CA LEU A 43 -9.45 -1.83 1.44
C LEU A 43 -9.06 -0.54 2.16
N LEU A 44 -9.78 0.56 1.91
CA LEU A 44 -9.58 1.84 2.58
C LEU A 44 -9.74 1.72 4.09
N ASP A 45 -10.76 0.99 4.56
CA ASP A 45 -10.98 0.72 5.99
C ASP A 45 -9.81 0.00 6.68
N ARG A 46 -8.88 -0.58 5.91
CA ARG A 46 -7.72 -1.32 6.43
C ARG A 46 -6.39 -0.58 6.29
N PHE A 47 -6.36 0.57 5.63
CA PHE A 47 -5.18 1.42 5.58
C PHE A 47 -5.20 2.43 6.73
N GLY A 48 -4.17 2.39 7.59
CA GLY A 48 -4.04 3.35 8.69
C GLY A 48 -3.61 4.75 8.26
N MET A 49 -3.10 4.90 7.03
CA MET A 49 -2.63 6.17 6.47
C MET A 49 -2.86 6.21 4.96
N SER A 50 -3.31 7.35 4.45
CA SER A 50 -3.34 7.65 3.01
C SER A 50 -2.73 9.03 2.76
N VAL A 51 -2.01 9.17 1.66
CA VAL A 51 -1.41 10.43 1.23
C VAL A 51 -1.73 10.62 -0.24
N GLU A 52 -2.36 11.74 -0.57
CA GLU A 52 -2.55 12.14 -1.96
C GLU A 52 -1.28 12.84 -2.46
N VAL A 53 -0.69 12.33 -3.54
CA VAL A 53 0.50 12.91 -4.16
C VAL A 53 0.08 13.68 -5.41
N ARG A 54 0.44 14.97 -5.48
CA ARG A 54 0.18 15.83 -6.63
C ARG A 54 1.48 16.35 -7.23
N THR A 55 1.51 16.44 -8.55
CA THR A 55 2.65 17.05 -9.27
C THR A 55 2.70 18.55 -8.99
N VAL A 56 3.84 19.02 -8.47
CA VAL A 56 4.11 20.45 -8.31
C VAL A 56 4.19 21.12 -9.69
N ARG A 57 3.37 22.16 -9.89
CA ARG A 57 3.25 22.89 -11.16
C ARG A 57 3.94 24.25 -11.15
N ASP A 58 4.25 24.79 -9.98
CA ASP A 58 4.95 26.06 -9.84
C ASP A 58 6.42 25.91 -10.28
N PRO A 59 6.86 26.65 -11.32
CA PRO A 59 8.24 26.59 -11.80
C PRO A 59 9.27 26.87 -10.71
N GLU A 60 9.03 27.83 -9.82
CA GLU A 60 9.99 28.23 -8.78
C GLU A 60 10.17 27.10 -7.77
N LEU A 61 9.06 26.48 -7.32
CA LEU A 61 9.11 25.32 -6.44
C LEU A 61 9.74 24.10 -7.11
N ARG A 62 9.56 23.93 -8.43
CA ARG A 62 10.20 22.82 -9.18
C ARG A 62 11.71 22.97 -9.26
N VAL A 63 12.23 24.20 -9.38
CA VAL A 63 13.69 24.45 -9.34
C VAL A 63 14.26 24.05 -7.98
N GLN A 64 13.58 24.41 -6.89
CA GLN A 64 14.03 24.05 -5.54
C GLN A 64 14.18 22.54 -5.30
N VAL A 65 13.40 21.69 -5.98
CA VAL A 65 13.51 20.23 -5.87
C VAL A 65 14.80 19.69 -6.49
N VAL A 66 15.33 20.35 -7.52
CA VAL A 66 16.59 19.94 -8.18
C VAL A 66 17.82 20.35 -7.38
N ASP A 67 17.71 21.45 -6.63
CA ASP A 67 18.78 22.00 -5.80
C ASP A 67 18.91 21.33 -4.41
N GLN A 68 18.07 20.33 -4.09
CA GLN A 68 18.13 19.49 -2.89
C GLN A 68 18.93 18.21 -3.12
#